data_AF-A0A931KHE2-F1
#
_entry.id   AF-A0A931KHE2-F1
#
_cell.length_a   1.000
_cell.length_b   1.000
_cell.length_c   1.000
_cell.angle_alpha   90.00
_cell.angle_beta   90.00
_cell.angle_gamma   90.00
#
_symmetry.space_group_name_H-M   'P 1'
#
loop_
_entity.id
_entity.type
_entity.pdbx_description
1 polymer ?
#
loop_
_entity_poly.entity_id
_entity_poly.type
_entity_poly.pdbx_seq_one_letter_code
_entity_poly.pdbx_strand_id
1 'polypeptide(L)'
;MKNDDSFPKLTILPDTPATNQPRLSNAEKYGSLYWLGISGLIFSLGLVAWFAWSLVAMRSVWQAVYVLHDTSRPTEERLAAARSLLADPRVQPAQIQPMIFRPTLPDKARYLLAEGLDKAVSSADARQMLAVLATKNASSPPNWLRGHLARLAAVTIPGDARFPAEAFRNLLADDDQVVSDWAAFALAVRGAEADKSAGMARLEKRSAEGSPLAKALADAAKAPQEQSLLNKANNAMRIETPATRAILEARD
;
A
#
# COMPACT_ATOMS: atom_id res chain seq x y z
N MET A 1 -83.44 48.38 -13.31
CA MET A 1 -82.37 47.55 -12.75
C MET A 1 -81.57 46.98 -13.92
N LYS A 2 -80.41 47.55 -14.20
CA LYS A 2 -79.41 46.99 -15.12
C LYS A 2 -78.24 46.56 -14.24
N ASN A 3 -77.95 45.26 -14.20
CA ASN A 3 -76.75 44.74 -13.57
C ASN A 3 -75.58 45.03 -14.51
N ASP A 4 -74.70 45.93 -14.10
CA ASP A 4 -73.36 46.06 -14.68
C ASP A 4 -72.45 45.03 -14.00
N ASP A 5 -72.59 43.77 -14.40
CA ASP A 5 -71.61 42.73 -14.10
C ASP A 5 -70.45 42.83 -15.11
N SER A 6 -69.69 43.93 -15.07
CA SER A 6 -68.39 43.98 -15.74
C SER A 6 -67.30 43.66 -14.73
N PHE A 7 -66.84 42.41 -14.71
CA PHE A 7 -65.62 42.04 -14.01
C PHE A 7 -64.45 42.89 -14.57
N PRO A 8 -63.61 43.50 -13.72
CA PRO A 8 -62.43 44.20 -14.19
C PRO A 8 -61.51 43.20 -14.90
N LYS A 9 -61.24 43.44 -16.18
CA LYS A 9 -60.32 42.64 -16.99
C LYS A 9 -58.96 42.66 -16.30
N LEU A 10 -58.52 41.53 -15.76
CA LEU A 10 -57.17 41.38 -15.21
C LEU A 10 -56.17 41.58 -16.35
N THR A 11 -55.50 42.72 -16.38
CA THR A 11 -54.47 43.15 -17.35
C THR A 11 -53.17 42.33 -17.27
N ILE A 12 -53.25 41.02 -17.00
CA ILE A 12 -52.07 40.19 -16.77
C ILE A 12 -51.76 39.32 -18.00
N LEU A 13 -52.68 39.21 -18.96
CA LEU A 13 -52.44 38.49 -20.21
C LEU A 13 -52.71 39.42 -21.40
N PRO A 14 -51.71 39.74 -22.23
CA PRO A 14 -51.94 40.53 -23.44
C PRO A 14 -52.78 39.72 -24.45
N ASP A 15 -53.87 40.32 -24.94
CA ASP A 15 -54.79 39.80 -25.96
C ASP A 15 -54.18 39.78 -27.39
N THR A 16 -52.85 39.83 -27.52
CA THR A 16 -52.20 39.72 -28.82
C THR A 16 -52.02 38.24 -29.20
N PRO A 17 -52.33 37.84 -30.45
CA PRO A 17 -52.05 36.47 -30.87
C PRO A 17 -50.55 36.24 -30.67
N ALA A 18 -50.21 35.19 -29.93
CA ALA A 18 -48.84 34.80 -29.59
C ALA A 18 -48.02 34.32 -30.81
N THR A 19 -48.25 34.91 -31.98
CA THR A 19 -47.69 34.51 -33.28
C THR A 19 -46.48 35.34 -33.70
N ASN A 20 -46.20 36.48 -33.07
CA ASN A 20 -45.10 37.38 -33.46
C ASN A 20 -44.09 37.73 -32.35
N GLN A 21 -44.00 36.97 -31.26
CA GLN A 21 -42.80 37.06 -30.42
C GLN A 21 -41.67 36.33 -31.15
N PRO A 22 -40.52 36.98 -31.46
CA PRO A 22 -39.39 36.28 -32.02
C PRO A 22 -39.02 35.15 -31.06
N ARG A 23 -39.06 33.90 -31.55
CA ARG A 23 -38.68 32.73 -30.75
C ARG A 23 -37.18 32.83 -30.47
N LEU A 24 -36.82 33.48 -29.37
CA LEU A 24 -35.44 33.57 -28.91
C LEU A 24 -34.91 32.13 -28.75
N SER A 25 -33.73 31.88 -29.32
CA SER A 25 -33.00 30.64 -29.13
C SER A 25 -32.64 30.46 -27.65
N ASN A 26 -32.39 29.22 -27.21
CA ASN A 26 -31.98 28.97 -25.82
C ASN A 26 -30.67 29.72 -25.48
N ALA A 27 -29.79 29.90 -26.46
CA ALA A 27 -28.58 30.71 -26.30
C ALA A 27 -28.89 32.18 -26.01
N GLU A 28 -29.89 32.78 -26.69
CA GLU A 28 -30.29 34.17 -26.44
C GLU A 28 -31.08 34.34 -25.13
N LYS A 29 -31.91 33.34 -24.77
CA LYS A 29 -32.69 33.35 -23.52
C LYS A 29 -31.83 33.26 -22.27
N TYR A 30 -30.80 32.42 -22.30
CA TYR A 30 -29.97 32.12 -21.13
C TYR A 30 -28.56 32.72 -21.21
N GLY A 31 -28.17 33.30 -22.35
CA GLY A 31 -26.90 34.01 -22.53
C GLY A 31 -25.68 33.17 -22.16
N SER A 32 -24.84 33.70 -21.27
CA SER A 32 -23.64 33.01 -20.77
C SER A 32 -23.96 31.74 -19.99
N LEU A 33 -25.12 31.65 -19.33
CA LEU A 33 -25.53 30.47 -18.57
C LEU A 33 -25.73 29.25 -19.48
N TYR A 34 -26.20 29.46 -20.71
CA TYR A 34 -26.32 28.39 -21.72
C TYR A 34 -24.96 27.77 -22.03
N TRP A 35 -23.97 28.61 -22.32
CA TRP A 35 -22.60 28.17 -22.63
C TRP A 35 -21.89 27.55 -21.44
N LEU A 36 -22.14 28.05 -20.22
CA LEU A 36 -21.65 27.44 -19.00
C LEU A 36 -22.23 26.03 -18.81
N GLY A 37 -23.53 25.85 -19.06
CA GLY A 37 -24.19 24.54 -19.02
C GLY A 37 -23.60 23.56 -20.03
N ILE A 38 -23.41 23.99 -21.28
CA ILE A 38 -22.76 23.16 -22.31
C ILE A 38 -21.32 22.83 -21.93
N SER A 39 -20.54 23.80 -21.47
CA SER A 39 -19.14 23.59 -21.08
C SER A 39 -19.02 22.62 -19.91
N GLY A 40 -19.89 22.75 -18.90
CA GLY A 40 -19.98 21.82 -17.77
C GLY A 40 -20.36 20.42 -18.21
N LEU A 41 -21.28 20.29 -19.19
CA LEU A 41 -21.64 18.99 -19.75
C LEU A 41 -20.47 18.35 -20.51
N ILE A 42 -19.80 19.09 -21.40
CA ILE A 42 -18.62 18.60 -22.15
C ILE A 42 -17.52 18.18 -21.18
N PHE A 43 -17.22 18.99 -20.17
CA PHE A 43 -16.24 18.66 -19.14
C PHE A 43 -16.61 17.37 -18.40
N SER A 44 -17.87 17.20 -18.03
CA SER A 44 -18.38 15.99 -17.37
C SER A 44 -18.24 14.75 -18.25
N LEU A 45 -18.59 14.84 -19.54
CA LEU A 45 -18.40 13.77 -20.50
C LEU A 45 -16.92 13.41 -20.67
N GLY A 46 -16.04 14.41 -20.69
CA GLY A 46 -14.59 14.22 -20.70
C GLY A 46 -14.08 13.44 -19.49
N LEU A 47 -14.57 13.76 -18.29
CA LEU A 47 -14.22 13.02 -17.07
C LEU A 47 -14.69 11.56 -17.11
N VAL A 48 -15.91 11.31 -17.62
CA VAL A 48 -16.43 9.93 -17.78
C VAL A 48 -15.59 9.14 -18.78
N ALA A 49 -15.25 9.73 -19.93
CA ALA A 49 -14.41 9.09 -20.94
C ALA A 49 -13.00 8.80 -20.40
N TRP A 50 -12.40 9.75 -19.68
CA TRP A 50 -11.11 9.57 -19.02
C TRP A 50 -11.14 8.46 -17.98
N PHE A 51 -12.18 8.42 -17.13
CA PHE A 51 -12.33 7.36 -16.13
C PHE A 51 -12.51 5.98 -16.78
N ALA A 52 -13.35 5.86 -17.81
CA ALA A 52 -13.54 4.62 -18.56
C ALA A 52 -12.22 4.15 -19.18
N TRP A 53 -11.43 5.07 -19.75
CA TRP A 53 -10.10 4.77 -20.25
C TRP A 53 -9.16 4.26 -19.16
N SER A 54 -9.12 4.91 -17.99
CA SER A 54 -8.30 4.48 -16.85
C SER A 54 -8.68 3.08 -16.35
N LEU A 55 -9.97 2.72 -16.33
CA LEU A 55 -10.42 1.36 -16.00
C LEU A 55 -9.90 0.33 -17.00
N VAL A 56 -10.00 0.62 -18.29
CA VAL A 56 -9.50 -0.27 -19.35
C VAL A 56 -7.97 -0.40 -19.26
N ALA A 57 -7.26 0.70 -19.00
CA ALA A 57 -5.81 0.68 -18.81
C ALA A 57 -5.42 -0.22 -17.63
N MET A 58 -6.19 -0.23 -16.53
CA MET A 58 -5.97 -1.09 -15.36
C MET A 58 -6.36 -2.56 -15.54
N ARG A 59 -6.93 -2.95 -16.69
CA ARG A 59 -7.42 -4.32 -16.92
C ARG A 59 -6.39 -5.40 -16.60
N SER A 60 -5.12 -5.22 -16.98
CA SER A 60 -4.07 -6.22 -16.71
C SER A 60 -3.74 -6.35 -15.22
N VAL A 61 -3.76 -5.23 -14.47
CA VAL A 61 -3.57 -5.23 -13.02
C VAL A 61 -4.71 -5.99 -12.35
N TRP A 62 -5.96 -5.67 -12.72
CA TRP A 62 -7.12 -6.38 -12.19
C TRP A 62 -7.07 -7.87 -12.48
N GLN A 63 -6.72 -8.25 -13.71
CA GLN A 63 -6.56 -9.66 -14.07
C GLN A 63 -5.53 -10.36 -13.19
N ALA A 64 -4.37 -9.75 -12.95
CA ALA A 64 -3.36 -10.31 -12.07
C ALA A 64 -3.85 -10.43 -10.62
N VAL A 65 -4.57 -9.43 -10.09
CA VAL A 65 -5.20 -9.51 -8.77
C VAL A 65 -6.22 -10.66 -8.71
N TYR A 66 -7.07 -10.81 -9.72
CA TYR A 66 -8.06 -11.90 -9.78
C TYR A 66 -7.38 -13.27 -9.82
N VAL A 67 -6.41 -13.47 -10.71
CA VAL A 67 -5.67 -14.74 -10.81
C VAL A 67 -4.97 -15.05 -9.49
N LEU A 68 -4.31 -14.07 -8.87
CA LEU A 68 -3.62 -14.25 -7.60
C LEU A 68 -4.57 -14.74 -6.48
N HIS A 69 -5.78 -14.18 -6.39
CA HIS A 69 -6.75 -14.51 -5.36
C HIS A 69 -7.64 -15.72 -5.68
N ASP A 70 -7.67 -16.19 -6.92
CA ASP A 70 -8.46 -17.34 -7.33
C ASP A 70 -7.78 -18.65 -6.90
N THR A 71 -8.38 -19.34 -5.91
CA THR A 71 -7.86 -20.60 -5.38
C THR A 71 -8.02 -21.77 -6.36
N SER A 72 -8.86 -21.63 -7.39
CA SER A 72 -9.00 -22.66 -8.42
C SER A 72 -7.88 -22.63 -9.46
N ARG A 73 -7.06 -21.56 -9.48
CA ARG A 73 -5.95 -21.40 -10.41
C ARG A 73 -4.72 -22.18 -9.96
N PRO A 74 -3.94 -22.74 -10.90
CA PRO A 74 -2.66 -23.36 -10.60
C PRO A 74 -1.72 -22.41 -9.85
N THR A 75 -0.93 -22.95 -8.91
CA THR A 75 0.03 -22.15 -8.12
C THR A 75 0.98 -21.36 -9.01
N GLU A 76 1.46 -21.94 -10.10
CA GLU A 76 2.33 -21.28 -11.09
C GLU A 76 1.70 -20.01 -11.66
N GLU A 77 0.42 -20.05 -12.07
CA GLU A 77 -0.31 -18.88 -12.59
C GLU A 77 -0.42 -17.79 -11.52
N ARG A 78 -0.65 -18.17 -10.27
CA ARG A 78 -0.74 -17.25 -9.12
C ARG A 78 0.59 -16.60 -8.79
N LEU A 79 1.70 -17.35 -8.92
CA LEU A 79 3.06 -16.82 -8.77
C LEU A 79 3.44 -15.87 -9.91
N ALA A 80 3.09 -16.22 -11.15
CA ALA A 80 3.26 -15.34 -12.29
C ALA A 80 2.48 -14.02 -12.12
N ALA A 81 1.24 -14.11 -11.61
CA ALA A 81 0.44 -12.94 -11.28
C ALA A 81 1.07 -12.07 -10.19
N ALA A 82 1.61 -12.67 -9.11
CA ALA A 82 2.33 -11.93 -8.08
C ALA A 82 3.55 -11.18 -8.64
N ARG A 83 4.36 -11.83 -9.50
CA ARG A 83 5.49 -11.18 -10.18
C ARG A 83 5.03 -10.05 -11.10
N SER A 84 3.94 -10.26 -11.84
CA SER A 84 3.37 -9.22 -12.71
C SER A 84 2.90 -8.00 -11.91
N LEU A 85 2.32 -8.18 -10.72
CA LEU A 85 1.92 -7.07 -9.87
C LEU A 85 3.11 -6.28 -9.35
N LEU A 86 4.20 -6.94 -8.99
CA LEU A 86 5.43 -6.28 -8.53
C LEU A 86 6.15 -5.51 -9.63
N ALA A 87 6.05 -5.98 -10.87
CA ALA A 87 6.67 -5.33 -12.03
C ALA A 87 5.84 -4.18 -12.59
N ASP A 88 4.56 -4.06 -12.22
CA ASP A 88 3.64 -3.07 -12.78
C ASP A 88 3.78 -1.71 -12.07
N PRO A 89 4.25 -0.64 -12.74
CA PRO A 89 4.49 0.66 -12.10
C PRO A 89 3.22 1.35 -11.63
N ARG A 90 2.04 0.85 -12.00
CA ARG A 90 0.73 1.41 -11.64
C ARG A 90 0.22 0.85 -10.31
N VAL A 91 0.83 -0.25 -9.83
CA VAL A 91 0.51 -0.86 -8.54
C VAL A 91 1.34 -0.19 -7.46
N GLN A 92 0.66 0.44 -6.51
CA GLN A 92 1.35 1.08 -5.40
C GLN A 92 1.75 0.03 -4.35
N PRO A 93 2.94 0.14 -3.74
CA PRO A 93 3.37 -0.79 -2.69
C PRO A 93 2.37 -0.91 -1.52
N ALA A 94 1.65 0.16 -1.18
CA ALA A 94 0.59 0.14 -0.16
C ALA A 94 -0.60 -0.78 -0.53
N GLN A 95 -0.87 -1.00 -1.82
CA GLN A 95 -1.91 -1.93 -2.28
C GLN A 95 -1.48 -3.40 -2.14
N ILE A 96 -0.17 -3.67 -2.17
CA ILE A 96 0.38 -5.02 -2.02
C ILE A 96 0.34 -5.48 -0.56
N GLN A 97 0.57 -4.58 0.39
CA GLN A 97 0.58 -4.87 1.82
C GLN A 97 -0.62 -5.71 2.31
N PRO A 98 -1.90 -5.34 2.06
CA PRO A 98 -3.04 -6.16 2.48
C PRO A 98 -3.11 -7.53 1.80
N MET A 99 -2.50 -7.71 0.62
CA MET A 99 -2.48 -9.00 -0.08
C MET A 99 -1.59 -10.01 0.66
N ILE A 100 -0.43 -9.58 1.15
CA ILE A 100 0.55 -10.44 1.84
C ILE A 100 -0.05 -11.09 3.10
N PHE A 101 -0.99 -10.41 3.76
CA PHE A 101 -1.67 -10.90 4.96
C PHE A 101 -2.82 -11.87 4.68
N ARG A 102 -3.16 -12.13 3.41
CA ARG A 102 -4.22 -13.09 3.06
C ARG A 102 -3.69 -14.52 3.18
N PRO A 103 -4.21 -15.35 4.11
CA PRO A 103 -3.74 -16.73 4.27
C PRO A 103 -4.15 -17.64 3.11
N THR A 104 -5.07 -17.20 2.25
CA THR A 104 -5.50 -17.95 1.05
C THR A 104 -4.50 -17.86 -0.11
N LEU A 105 -3.50 -16.99 -0.01
CA LEU A 105 -2.42 -16.90 -1.00
C LEU A 105 -1.34 -17.95 -0.71
N PRO A 106 -0.70 -18.54 -1.75
CA PRO A 106 0.43 -19.43 -1.55
C PRO A 106 1.56 -18.69 -0.83
N ASP A 107 2.24 -19.35 0.10
CA ASP A 107 3.30 -18.71 0.88
C ASP A 107 4.41 -18.15 -0.01
N LYS A 108 4.74 -18.83 -1.11
CA LYS A 108 5.70 -18.31 -2.11
C LYS A 108 5.24 -17.04 -2.79
N ALA A 109 3.94 -16.89 -3.06
CA ALA A 109 3.39 -15.64 -3.60
C ALA A 109 3.45 -14.52 -2.56
N ARG A 110 3.05 -14.81 -1.31
CA ARG A 110 3.12 -13.86 -0.19
C ARG A 110 4.56 -13.42 0.07
N TYR A 111 5.52 -14.35 -0.02
CA TYR A 111 6.94 -14.08 0.13
C TYR A 111 7.47 -13.16 -0.98
N LEU A 112 7.16 -13.45 -2.25
CA LEU A 112 7.54 -12.59 -3.37
C LEU A 112 6.98 -11.17 -3.19
N LEU A 113 5.70 -11.05 -2.86
CA LEU A 113 5.06 -9.77 -2.60
C LEU A 113 5.72 -9.01 -1.43
N ALA A 114 6.07 -9.71 -0.34
CA ALA A 114 6.75 -9.14 0.82
C ALA A 114 8.19 -8.69 0.50
N GLU A 115 8.89 -9.38 -0.40
CA GLU A 115 10.22 -9.01 -0.87
C GLU A 115 10.18 -7.72 -1.71
N GLY A 116 9.11 -7.53 -2.48
CA GLY A 116 8.88 -6.34 -3.30
C GLY A 116 8.43 -5.10 -2.52
N LEU A 117 8.13 -5.21 -1.22
CA LEU A 117 7.83 -4.04 -0.39
C LEU A 117 9.09 -3.20 -0.19
N ASP A 118 8.95 -1.90 -0.45
CA ASP A 118 10.01 -0.92 -0.26
C ASP A 118 9.80 -0.08 1.02
N LYS A 119 10.76 0.80 1.29
CA LYS A 119 10.73 1.71 2.44
C LYS A 119 9.56 2.71 2.43
N ALA A 120 8.86 2.89 1.30
CA ALA A 120 7.71 3.79 1.22
C ALA A 120 6.46 3.17 1.88
N VAL A 121 6.37 1.84 1.91
CA VAL A 121 5.26 1.13 2.57
C VAL A 121 5.33 1.27 4.09
N SER A 122 6.52 1.01 4.64
CA SER A 122 6.76 1.10 6.08
C SER A 122 6.60 2.52 6.62
N SER A 123 6.86 3.55 5.81
CA SER A 123 6.64 4.92 6.23
C SER A 123 5.17 5.33 6.19
N ALA A 124 4.41 4.85 5.20
CA ALA A 124 2.99 5.15 5.06
C ALA A 124 2.14 4.54 6.19
N ASP A 125 2.48 3.35 6.69
CA ASP A 125 1.72 2.68 7.76
C ASP A 125 2.58 1.97 8.81
N ALA A 126 3.43 2.75 9.50
CA ALA A 126 4.27 2.25 10.58
C ALA A 126 3.47 1.63 11.74
N ARG A 127 2.28 2.17 12.02
CA ARG A 127 1.43 1.69 13.13
C ARG A 127 0.87 0.30 12.84
N GLN A 128 0.31 0.07 11.65
CA GLN A 128 -0.19 -1.24 11.28
C GLN A 128 0.94 -2.26 11.24
N MET A 129 2.11 -1.90 10.71
CA MET A 129 3.28 -2.79 10.69
C MET A 129 3.71 -3.21 12.09
N LEU A 130 3.74 -2.28 13.05
CA LEU A 130 4.02 -2.60 14.46
C LEU A 130 2.95 -3.46 15.10
N ALA A 131 1.67 -3.17 14.86
CA ALA A 131 0.57 -3.97 15.38
C ALA A 131 0.66 -5.43 14.90
N VAL A 132 0.99 -5.61 13.62
CA VAL A 132 1.24 -6.92 13.02
C VAL A 132 2.44 -7.62 13.67
N LEU A 133 3.57 -6.91 13.84
CA LEU A 133 4.76 -7.47 14.47
C LEU A 133 4.54 -7.85 15.94
N ALA A 134 3.70 -7.09 16.66
CA ALA A 134 3.35 -7.34 18.06
C ALA A 134 2.32 -8.46 18.25
N THR A 135 1.65 -8.90 17.19
CA THR A 135 0.64 -9.95 17.30
C THR A 135 1.30 -11.30 17.57
N LYS A 136 0.99 -11.95 18.70
CA LYS A 136 1.52 -13.27 19.10
C LYS A 136 0.45 -14.38 19.21
N ASN A 137 -0.73 -14.17 18.64
CA ASN A 137 -1.85 -15.12 18.72
C ASN A 137 -1.92 -16.06 17.50
N ALA A 138 -2.92 -16.96 17.46
CA ALA A 138 -3.14 -17.89 16.34
C ALA A 138 -3.42 -17.19 14.99
N SER A 139 -3.73 -15.89 15.00
CA SER A 139 -3.89 -15.06 13.81
C SER A 139 -2.61 -14.31 13.43
N SER A 140 -1.49 -14.58 14.10
CA SER A 140 -0.22 -13.97 13.82
C SER A 140 0.30 -14.39 12.43
N PRO A 141 0.94 -13.48 11.68
CA PRO A 141 1.58 -13.86 10.43
C PRO A 141 2.66 -14.92 10.69
N PRO A 142 2.98 -15.74 9.67
CA PRO A 142 4.08 -16.70 9.81
C PRO A 142 5.39 -15.98 10.12
N ASN A 143 6.24 -16.65 10.90
CA ASN A 143 7.55 -16.15 11.35
C ASN A 143 8.40 -15.53 10.22
N TRP A 144 8.46 -16.20 9.06
CA TRP A 144 9.17 -15.66 7.89
C TRP A 144 8.64 -14.27 7.47
N LEU A 145 7.32 -14.06 7.51
CA LEU A 145 6.71 -12.78 7.15
C LEU A 145 6.98 -11.73 8.22
N ARG A 146 6.90 -12.10 9.51
CA ARG A 146 7.28 -11.22 10.61
C ARG A 146 8.74 -10.77 10.49
N GLY A 147 9.65 -11.68 10.14
CA GLY A 147 11.06 -11.36 9.85
C GLY A 147 11.22 -10.35 8.70
N HIS A 148 10.49 -10.53 7.60
CA HIS A 148 10.49 -9.58 6.47
C HIS A 148 9.97 -8.19 6.85
N LEU A 149 8.92 -8.12 7.66
CA LEU A 149 8.36 -6.85 8.14
C LEU A 149 9.28 -6.18 9.17
N ALA A 150 9.91 -6.95 10.06
CA ALA A 150 10.88 -6.45 11.03
C ALA A 150 12.09 -5.82 10.32
N ARG A 151 12.62 -6.52 9.31
CA ARG A 151 13.62 -5.99 8.38
C ARG A 151 13.19 -4.67 7.78
N LEU A 152 11.99 -4.63 7.17
CA LEU A 152 11.50 -3.44 6.48
C LEU A 152 11.39 -2.25 7.45
N ALA A 153 10.83 -2.47 8.64
CA ALA A 153 10.75 -1.47 9.71
C ALA A 153 12.14 -0.99 10.16
N ALA A 154 13.11 -1.89 10.25
CA ALA A 154 14.47 -1.59 10.68
C ALA A 154 15.27 -0.77 9.66
N VAL A 155 15.14 -1.08 8.35
CA VAL A 155 15.88 -0.40 7.27
C VAL A 155 15.25 0.91 6.79
N THR A 156 14.05 1.24 7.27
CA THR A 156 13.38 2.51 6.92
C THR A 156 14.05 3.65 7.71
N ILE A 157 15.10 4.22 7.13
CA ILE A 157 16.01 5.21 7.68
C ILE A 157 16.32 6.21 6.55
N PRO A 158 16.15 7.54 6.65
CA PRO A 158 15.42 8.38 7.60
C PRO A 158 14.30 9.21 6.92
N GLY A 159 13.27 9.60 7.68
CA GLY A 159 12.23 10.53 7.23
C GLY A 159 10.85 10.21 7.80
N ASP A 160 10.41 11.00 8.78
CA ASP A 160 9.07 11.16 9.36
C ASP A 160 8.31 9.95 9.94
N ALA A 161 8.63 8.71 9.56
CA ALA A 161 8.01 7.51 10.10
C ALA A 161 8.70 7.05 11.40
N ARG A 162 8.22 7.59 12.53
CA ARG A 162 8.76 7.25 13.86
C ARG A 162 8.21 5.89 14.33
N PHE A 163 8.89 4.80 13.99
CA PHE A 163 8.78 3.58 14.79
C PHE A 163 9.42 3.84 16.17
N PRO A 164 8.66 3.83 17.28
CA PRO A 164 9.21 4.11 18.61
C PRO A 164 10.23 3.04 19.01
N ALA A 165 11.33 3.45 19.66
CA ALA A 165 12.36 2.53 20.13
C ALA A 165 11.79 1.44 21.05
N GLU A 166 10.79 1.77 21.85
CA GLU A 166 10.08 0.83 22.72
C GLU A 166 9.48 -0.35 21.95
N ALA A 167 8.96 -0.14 20.74
CA ALA A 167 8.43 -1.23 19.94
C ALA A 167 9.53 -2.24 19.56
N PHE A 168 10.74 -1.76 19.22
CA PHE A 168 11.86 -2.66 18.96
C PHE A 168 12.39 -3.31 20.24
N ARG A 169 12.37 -2.64 21.40
CA ARG A 169 12.72 -3.28 22.67
C ARG A 169 11.79 -4.45 22.98
N ASN A 170 10.48 -4.30 22.73
CA ASN A 170 9.53 -5.38 22.91
C ASN A 170 9.80 -6.55 21.95
N LEU A 171 10.27 -6.28 20.73
CA LEU A 171 10.66 -7.30 19.76
C LEU A 171 11.99 -8.00 20.09
N LEU A 172 12.84 -7.47 20.98
CA LEU A 172 14.02 -8.19 21.47
C LEU A 172 13.69 -9.44 22.30
N ALA A 173 12.49 -9.49 22.86
CA ALA A 173 11.96 -10.62 23.61
C ALA A 173 11.05 -11.51 22.72
N ASP A 174 11.17 -11.42 21.39
CA ASP A 174 10.48 -12.34 20.50
C ASP A 174 11.17 -13.70 20.48
N ASP A 175 10.36 -14.77 20.35
CA ASP A 175 10.87 -16.14 20.23
C ASP A 175 11.52 -16.37 18.85
N ASP A 176 11.14 -15.56 17.85
CA ASP A 176 11.77 -15.56 16.55
C ASP A 176 13.09 -14.77 16.56
N GLN A 177 14.19 -15.52 16.46
CA GLN A 177 15.56 -15.02 16.38
C GLN A 177 15.75 -13.96 15.28
N VAL A 178 15.15 -14.16 14.11
CA VAL A 178 15.28 -13.25 12.96
C VAL A 178 14.60 -11.92 13.26
N VAL A 179 13.40 -11.95 13.83
CA VAL A 179 12.69 -10.74 14.27
C VAL A 179 13.50 -10.01 15.34
N SER A 180 14.03 -10.75 16.32
CA SER A 180 14.84 -10.19 17.38
C SER A 180 16.14 -9.56 16.86
N ASP A 181 16.82 -10.16 15.89
CA ASP A 181 18.08 -9.64 15.35
C ASP A 181 17.86 -8.36 14.54
N TRP A 182 16.79 -8.29 13.74
CA TRP A 182 16.40 -7.04 13.06
C TRP A 182 15.99 -5.94 14.04
N ALA A 183 15.35 -6.29 15.15
CA ALA A 183 15.05 -5.32 16.21
C ALA A 183 16.32 -4.82 16.90
N ALA A 184 17.30 -5.70 17.16
CA ALA A 184 18.59 -5.33 17.72
C ALA A 184 19.36 -4.39 16.79
N PHE A 185 19.34 -4.66 15.48
CA PHE A 185 19.89 -3.76 14.46
C PHE A 185 19.21 -2.38 14.46
N ALA A 186 17.88 -2.33 14.50
CA ALA A 186 17.14 -1.06 14.54
C ALA A 186 17.50 -0.21 15.76
N LEU A 187 17.72 -0.84 16.92
CA LEU A 187 18.17 -0.17 18.15
C LEU A 187 19.64 0.25 18.06
N ALA A 188 20.52 -0.61 17.52
CA ALA A 188 21.94 -0.32 17.32
C ALA A 188 22.16 0.94 16.46
N VAL A 189 21.33 1.13 15.43
CA VAL A 189 21.47 2.26 14.50
C VAL A 189 20.74 3.52 14.99
N ARG A 190 19.56 3.39 15.62
CA ARG A 190 18.63 4.52 15.86
C ARG A 190 18.28 4.78 17.32
N GLY A 191 18.66 3.88 18.22
CA GLY A 191 18.33 3.97 19.64
C GLY A 191 18.98 5.17 20.33
N ALA A 192 18.56 5.45 21.57
CA ALA A 192 19.37 6.24 22.48
C ALA A 192 20.70 5.51 22.76
N GLU A 193 21.71 6.19 23.31
CA GLU A 193 23.05 5.60 23.49
C GLU A 193 23.02 4.23 24.20
N ALA A 194 22.22 4.11 25.27
CA ALA A 194 22.02 2.84 25.96
C ALA A 194 21.38 1.76 25.08
N ASP A 195 20.38 2.12 24.27
CA ASP A 195 19.72 1.21 23.32
C ASP A 195 20.70 0.80 22.19
N LYS A 196 21.58 1.70 21.75
CA LYS A 196 22.60 1.42 20.72
C LYS A 196 23.61 0.40 21.22
N SER A 197 24.19 0.63 22.40
CA SER A 197 25.14 -0.29 23.02
C SER A 197 24.49 -1.65 23.28
N ALA A 198 23.26 -1.69 23.77
CA ALA A 198 22.53 -2.94 24.02
C ALA A 198 22.23 -3.71 22.72
N GLY A 199 21.77 -3.01 21.68
CA GLY A 199 21.51 -3.60 20.36
C GLY A 199 22.77 -4.19 19.74
N MET A 200 23.88 -3.45 19.76
CA MET A 200 25.17 -3.93 19.26
C MET A 200 25.70 -5.13 20.06
N ALA A 201 25.69 -5.06 21.41
CA ALA A 201 26.16 -6.14 22.26
C ALA A 201 25.37 -7.45 22.03
N ARG A 202 24.06 -7.36 21.75
CA ARG A 202 23.25 -8.52 21.40
C ARG A 202 23.65 -9.11 20.06
N LEU A 203 23.80 -8.29 19.02
CA LEU A 203 24.22 -8.75 17.69
C LEU A 203 25.60 -9.41 17.74
N GLU A 204 26.54 -8.83 18.49
CA GLU A 204 27.89 -9.40 18.66
C GLU A 204 27.86 -10.73 19.42
N LYS A 205 27.06 -10.84 20.48
CA LYS A 205 26.84 -12.11 21.19
C LYS A 205 26.29 -13.19 20.27
N ARG A 206 25.22 -12.88 19.52
CA ARG A 206 24.59 -13.81 18.57
C ARG A 206 25.52 -14.19 17.42
N SER A 207 26.33 -13.26 16.94
CA SER A 207 27.38 -13.52 15.97
C SER A 207 28.42 -14.51 16.53
N ALA A 208 28.81 -14.38 17.80
CA ALA A 208 29.73 -15.30 18.46
C ALA A 208 29.12 -16.71 18.66
N GLU A 209 27.80 -16.80 18.81
CA GLU A 209 27.03 -18.06 18.82
C GLU A 209 26.88 -18.68 17.42
N GLY A 210 27.37 -18.02 16.36
CA GLY A 210 27.40 -18.54 15.00
C GLY A 210 26.24 -18.11 14.11
N SER A 211 25.44 -17.11 14.50
CA SER A 211 24.36 -16.59 13.63
C SER A 211 24.94 -15.74 12.48
N PRO A 212 24.75 -16.16 11.20
CA PRO A 212 25.22 -15.39 10.05
C PRO A 212 24.44 -14.09 9.87
N LEU A 213 23.14 -14.04 10.20
CA LEU A 213 22.35 -12.81 10.15
C LEU A 213 22.85 -11.80 11.18
N ALA A 214 23.02 -12.21 12.44
CA ALA A 214 23.48 -11.30 13.49
C ALA A 214 24.86 -10.71 13.17
N LYS A 215 25.77 -11.52 12.61
CA LYS A 215 27.07 -11.04 12.12
C LYS A 215 26.92 -9.97 11.03
N ALA A 216 26.14 -10.27 9.99
CA ALA A 216 25.93 -9.32 8.89
C ALA A 216 25.25 -8.02 9.34
N LEU A 217 24.35 -8.11 10.33
CA LEU A 217 23.70 -6.95 10.93
C LEU A 217 24.64 -6.15 11.85
N ALA A 218 25.53 -6.79 12.60
CA ALA A 218 26.56 -6.10 13.39
C ALA A 218 27.49 -5.30 12.47
N ASP A 219 27.92 -5.90 11.36
CA ASP A 219 28.73 -5.24 10.35
C ASP A 219 27.97 -4.05 9.71
N ALA A 220 26.71 -4.27 9.33
CA ALA A 220 25.86 -3.21 8.77
C ALA A 220 25.60 -2.06 9.78
N ALA A 221 25.47 -2.35 11.07
CA ALA A 221 25.25 -1.34 12.09
C ALA A 221 26.49 -0.46 12.33
N LYS A 222 27.69 -0.97 12.04
CA LYS A 222 28.95 -0.20 12.07
C LYS A 222 29.09 0.75 10.87
N ALA A 223 28.44 0.44 9.75
CA ALA A 223 28.43 1.27 8.54
C ALA A 223 27.01 1.33 7.91
N PRO A 224 26.03 1.99 8.57
CA PRO A 224 24.61 1.92 8.20
C PRO A 224 24.28 2.52 6.82
N GLN A 225 25.15 3.37 6.29
CA GLN A 225 25.06 3.94 4.94
C GLN A 225 25.47 2.96 3.83
N GLU A 226 26.11 1.83 4.17
CA GLU A 226 26.61 0.88 3.18
C GLU A 226 25.53 -0.15 2.78
N GLN A 227 24.82 0.13 1.71
CA GLN A 227 23.76 -0.75 1.17
C GLN A 227 24.25 -2.19 0.89
N SER A 228 25.54 -2.36 0.58
CA SER A 228 26.15 -3.66 0.34
C SER A 228 26.01 -4.60 1.57
N LEU A 229 26.13 -4.05 2.79
CA LEU A 229 26.05 -4.79 4.04
C LEU A 229 24.60 -5.16 4.37
N LEU A 230 23.65 -4.27 4.10
CA LEU A 230 22.22 -4.58 4.20
C LEU A 230 21.81 -5.68 3.22
N ASN A 231 22.38 -5.69 2.01
CA ASN A 231 22.14 -6.76 1.04
C ASN A 231 22.71 -8.10 1.54
N LYS A 232 23.89 -8.10 2.18
CA LYS A 232 24.44 -9.30 2.84
C LYS A 232 23.54 -9.80 3.97
N ALA A 233 23.03 -8.91 4.82
CA ALA A 233 22.09 -9.27 5.89
C ALA A 233 20.78 -9.85 5.32
N ASN A 234 20.25 -9.27 4.23
CA ASN A 234 19.07 -9.81 3.54
C ASN A 234 19.31 -11.24 3.03
N ASN A 235 20.49 -11.51 2.47
CA ASN A 235 20.85 -12.86 2.01
C ASN A 235 21.02 -13.84 3.19
N ALA A 236 21.64 -13.40 4.29
CA ALA A 236 21.78 -14.22 5.49
C ALA A 236 20.41 -14.60 6.08
N MET A 237 19.45 -13.67 6.10
CA MET A 237 18.08 -13.93 6.56
C MET A 237 17.39 -15.06 5.75
N ARG A 238 17.60 -15.09 4.42
CA ARG A 238 17.04 -16.14 3.54
C ARG A 238 17.60 -17.52 3.87
N ILE A 239 18.86 -17.57 4.29
CA ILE A 239 19.54 -18.82 4.66
C ILE A 239 19.11 -19.28 6.05
N GLU A 240 19.02 -18.37 7.01
CA GLU A 240 18.80 -18.69 8.43
C GLU A 240 17.36 -19.07 8.76
N THR A 241 16.39 -18.68 7.93
CA THR A 241 14.97 -19.03 8.14
C THR A 241 14.61 -20.31 7.37
N PRO A 242 14.42 -21.49 8.02
CA PRO A 242 14.14 -22.74 7.31
C PRO A 242 12.84 -22.67 6.50
N ALA A 243 11.83 -21.96 7.02
CA ALA A 243 10.59 -21.72 6.30
C ALA A 243 10.80 -20.92 5.01
N THR A 244 11.62 -19.87 5.05
CA THR A 244 11.99 -19.11 3.84
C THR A 244 12.70 -20.00 2.84
N ARG A 245 13.64 -20.83 3.30
CA ARG A 245 14.34 -21.78 2.43
C ARG A 245 13.36 -22.76 1.78
N ALA A 246 12.47 -23.37 2.56
CA ALA A 246 11.44 -24.27 2.05
C ALA A 246 10.51 -23.59 1.03
N ILE A 247 10.15 -22.32 1.25
CA ILE A 247 9.36 -21.52 0.31
C ILE A 247 10.11 -21.27 -1.00
N LEU A 248 11.41 -21.00 -0.92
CA LEU A 248 12.26 -20.75 -2.09
C LEU A 248 12.57 -22.05 -2.87
N GLU A 249 12.71 -23.17 -2.17
CA GLU A 249 13.03 -24.49 -2.72
C GLU A 249 11.78 -25.26 -3.20
N ALA A 250 10.58 -24.88 -2.74
CA ALA A 250 9.33 -25.43 -3.25
C ALA A 250 9.28 -25.22 -4.76
N ARG A 251 9.36 -26.34 -5.51
CA ARG A 251 9.30 -26.34 -6.97
C ARG A 251 8.01 -25.64 -7.42
N ASP A 252 8.18 -24.86 -8.50
CA ASP A 252 7.05 -24.29 -9.25
C ASP A 252 6.20 -25.44 -9.82
#